data_AF-A0AAW2XTT2-F1
#
_entry.id   AF-A0AAW2XTT2-F1
#
_cell.length_a   1.000
_cell.length_b   1.000
_cell.length_c   1.000
_cell.angle_alpha   90.00
_cell.angle_beta   90.00
_cell.angle_gamma   90.00
#
_symmetry.space_group_name_H-M   'P 1'
#
loop_
_entity.id
_entity.type
_entity.pdbx_description
1 polymer ?
#
loop_
_entity_poly.entity_id
_entity_poly.type
_entity_poly.pdbx_seq_one_letter_code
_entity_poly.pdbx_strand_id
1 'polypeptide(L)'
;MDSGAGESSAADDYESLMSTTDAELLKSAWRNEKAAPESLKFDADLVQRSRQQIQLMIEKYVFHIQKTRELWNRLSKQEQKFARRCAGDLKHHLEQSVLSKLPDQYQSHLRQSAASEE
;
A
#
# COMPACT_ATOMS: atom_id res chain seq x y z
N MET A 1 18.76 18.11 -26.23
CA MET A 1 18.73 16.90 -25.40
C MET A 1 18.03 17.28 -24.12
N ASP A 2 16.85 16.74 -23.87
CA ASP A 2 16.49 16.16 -22.57
C ASP A 2 15.17 15.39 -22.76
N SER A 3 15.32 14.08 -22.96
CA SER A 3 14.22 13.13 -23.04
C SER A 3 13.97 12.62 -21.64
N GLY A 4 12.92 13.12 -20.99
CA GLY A 4 12.58 12.75 -19.62
C GLY A 4 11.08 12.64 -19.43
N ALA A 5 10.43 11.68 -20.10
CA ALA A 5 9.06 11.29 -19.79
C ALA A 5 8.73 9.95 -20.44
N GLY A 6 8.72 8.85 -19.67
CA GLY A 6 8.25 7.58 -20.21
C GLY A 6 8.43 6.31 -19.38
N GLU A 7 9.14 6.33 -18.25
CA GLU A 7 9.49 5.06 -17.55
C GLU A 7 8.58 4.67 -16.37
N SER A 8 7.67 5.53 -15.90
CA SER A 8 6.85 5.19 -14.71
C SER A 8 5.56 4.41 -15.00
N SER A 9 5.04 4.38 -16.24
CA SER A 9 3.75 3.71 -16.51
C SER A 9 3.88 2.20 -16.73
N ALA A 10 4.92 1.76 -17.44
CA ALA A 10 5.09 0.36 -17.80
C ALA A 10 5.38 -0.56 -16.60
N ALA A 11 6.06 -0.02 -15.57
CA ALA A 11 6.35 -0.75 -14.34
C ALA A 11 5.09 -0.93 -13.47
N ASP A 12 4.29 0.13 -13.30
CA ASP A 12 3.03 0.09 -12.56
C ASP A 12 2.01 -0.86 -13.22
N ASP A 13 1.96 -0.87 -14.56
CA ASP A 13 1.09 -1.78 -15.33
C ASP A 13 1.53 -3.25 -15.21
N TYR A 14 2.83 -3.52 -15.26
CA TYR A 14 3.39 -4.86 -15.04
C TYR A 14 3.13 -5.35 -13.61
N GLU A 15 3.31 -4.49 -12.61
CA GLU A 15 3.06 -4.82 -11.21
C GLU A 15 1.58 -5.13 -10.96
N SER A 16 0.67 -4.36 -11.57
CA SER A 16 -0.78 -4.59 -11.55
C SER A 16 -1.18 -5.91 -12.23
N LEU A 17 -0.56 -6.23 -13.37
CA LEU A 17 -0.71 -7.52 -14.05
C LEU A 17 -0.21 -8.69 -13.19
N MET A 18 0.88 -8.51 -12.45
CA MET A 18 1.37 -9.51 -11.49
C MET A 18 0.44 -9.65 -10.27
N SER A 19 -0.14 -8.56 -9.76
CA SER A 19 -1.14 -8.60 -8.67
C SER A 19 -2.39 -9.38 -9.04
N THR A 20 -2.92 -9.17 -10.25
CA THR A 20 -4.10 -9.91 -10.74
C THR A 20 -3.78 -11.39 -10.93
N THR A 21 -2.55 -11.71 -11.36
CA THR A 21 -2.07 -13.09 -11.50
C THR A 21 -1.97 -13.80 -10.15
N ASP A 22 -1.40 -13.18 -9.11
CA ASP A 22 -1.28 -13.79 -7.79
C ASP A 22 -2.64 -14.06 -7.13
N ALA A 23 -3.63 -13.18 -7.36
CA ALA A 23 -4.99 -13.40 -6.88
C ALA A 23 -5.66 -14.62 -7.51
N GLU A 24 -5.46 -14.88 -8.82
CA GLU A 24 -5.95 -16.10 -9.47
C GLU A 24 -5.23 -17.35 -8.95
N LEU A 25 -3.91 -17.27 -8.72
CA LEU A 25 -3.14 -18.37 -8.15
C LEU A 25 -3.62 -18.73 -6.74
N LEU A 26 -3.83 -17.73 -5.87
CA LEU A 26 -4.39 -17.95 -4.53
C LEU A 26 -5.80 -18.56 -4.58
N LYS A 27 -6.67 -18.09 -5.49
CA LYS A 27 -8.01 -18.67 -5.70
C LYS A 27 -7.95 -20.11 -6.17
N SER A 28 -7.01 -20.44 -7.06
CA SER A 28 -6.79 -21.81 -7.51
C SER A 28 -6.29 -22.70 -6.37
N ALA A 29 -5.25 -22.25 -5.65
CA ALA A 29 -4.68 -22.96 -4.52
C ALA A 29 -5.71 -23.24 -3.42
N TRP A 30 -6.56 -22.25 -3.08
CA TRP A 30 -7.63 -22.41 -2.09
C TRP A 30 -8.66 -23.46 -2.53
N ARG A 31 -9.08 -23.45 -3.80
CA ARG A 31 -10.02 -24.45 -4.32
C ARG A 31 -9.43 -25.86 -4.31
N ASN A 32 -8.16 -25.99 -4.68
CA ASN A 32 -7.46 -27.27 -4.68
C ASN A 32 -7.33 -27.84 -3.26
N GLU A 33 -6.91 -27.02 -2.28
CA GLU A 33 -6.84 -27.44 -0.87
C GLU A 33 -8.21 -27.87 -0.34
N LYS A 34 -9.29 -27.19 -0.75
CA LYS A 34 -10.66 -27.55 -0.34
C LYS A 34 -11.16 -28.87 -0.92
N ALA A 35 -10.61 -29.31 -2.05
CA ALA A 35 -10.99 -30.54 -2.72
C ALA A 35 -10.06 -31.72 -2.39
N ALA A 36 -8.88 -31.46 -1.81
CA ALA A 36 -7.91 -32.48 -1.48
C ALA A 36 -8.28 -33.20 -0.15
N PRO A 37 -8.20 -34.53 -0.09
CA PRO A 37 -8.39 -35.26 1.17
C PRO A 37 -7.20 -35.12 2.12
N GLU A 38 -6.00 -34.84 1.59
CA GLU A 38 -4.78 -34.51 2.32
C GLU A 38 -4.44 -33.01 2.23
N SER A 39 -3.67 -32.51 3.20
CA SER A 39 -3.19 -31.12 3.14
C SER A 39 -2.08 -30.97 2.10
N LEU A 40 -2.20 -29.97 1.22
CA LEU A 40 -1.22 -29.71 0.17
C LEU A 40 -0.03 -28.91 0.71
N LYS A 41 1.02 -28.81 -0.12
CA LYS A 41 2.23 -28.06 0.23
C LYS A 41 1.95 -26.57 0.29
N PHE A 42 2.49 -25.93 1.33
CA PHE A 42 2.43 -24.48 1.48
C PHE A 42 3.30 -23.79 0.43
N ASP A 43 2.68 -22.96 -0.41
CA ASP A 43 3.38 -22.10 -1.37
C ASP A 43 3.85 -20.81 -0.69
N ALA A 44 5.06 -20.87 -0.14
CA ALA A 44 5.64 -19.75 0.60
C ALA A 44 5.88 -18.52 -0.27
N ASP A 45 6.31 -18.71 -1.52
CA ASP A 45 6.69 -17.62 -2.41
C ASP A 45 5.45 -16.84 -2.87
N LEU A 46 4.37 -17.54 -3.25
CA LEU A 46 3.10 -16.91 -3.62
C LEU A 46 2.54 -16.08 -2.46
N VAL A 47 2.51 -16.66 -1.25
CA VAL A 47 1.99 -15.98 -0.05
C VAL A 47 2.85 -14.77 0.32
N GLN A 48 4.18 -14.90 0.22
CA GLN A 48 5.10 -13.83 0.52
C GLN A 48 4.91 -12.65 -0.43
N ARG A 49 4.89 -12.89 -1.75
CA ARG A 49 4.69 -11.83 -2.75
C ARG A 49 3.33 -11.15 -2.58
N SER A 50 2.27 -11.92 -2.36
CA SER A 50 0.92 -11.37 -2.11
C SER A 50 0.88 -10.47 -0.87
N ARG A 51 1.54 -10.85 0.23
CA ARG A 51 1.62 -10.02 1.43
C ARG A 51 2.41 -8.74 1.21
N GLN A 52 3.52 -8.81 0.48
CA GLN A 52 4.33 -7.65 0.16
C GLN A 52 3.55 -6.63 -0.67
N GLN A 53 2.80 -7.09 -1.68
CA GLN A 53 2.00 -6.17 -2.48
C GLN A 53 0.88 -5.49 -1.69
N ILE A 54 0.23 -6.20 -0.76
CA ILE A 54 -0.73 -5.58 0.16
C ILE A 54 -0.05 -4.50 1.01
N GLN A 55 1.16 -4.77 1.53
CA GLN A 55 1.91 -3.77 2.31
C GLN A 55 2.29 -2.55 1.46
N LEU A 56 2.76 -2.75 0.23
CA LEU A 56 3.09 -1.66 -0.69
C LEU A 56 1.87 -0.80 -1.02
N MET A 57 0.71 -1.42 -1.24
CA MET A 57 -0.55 -0.69 -1.45
C MET A 57 -0.93 0.14 -0.22
N ILE A 58 -0.81 -0.42 0.98
CA ILE A 58 -1.08 0.32 2.21
C ILE A 58 -0.11 1.49 2.36
N GLU A 59 1.18 1.30 2.12
CA GLU A 59 2.20 2.34 2.20
C GLU A 59 1.94 3.49 1.21
N LYS A 60 1.67 3.15 -0.06
CA LYS A 60 1.36 4.12 -1.14
C LYS A 60 0.15 5.00 -0.81
N TYR A 61 -0.86 4.44 -0.16
CA TYR A 61 -2.14 5.11 0.08
C TYR A 61 -2.44 5.39 1.56
N VAL A 62 -1.45 5.32 2.45
CA VAL A 62 -1.69 5.27 3.90
C VAL A 62 -2.49 6.47 4.44
N PHE A 63 -2.18 7.68 3.97
CA PHE A 63 -2.89 8.89 4.41
C PHE A 63 -4.32 8.95 3.86
N HIS A 64 -4.56 8.43 2.66
CA HIS A 64 -5.90 8.35 2.09
C HIS A 64 -6.75 7.31 2.83
N ILE A 65 -6.19 6.13 3.09
CA ILE A 65 -6.84 5.06 3.86
C ILE A 65 -7.22 5.55 5.26
N GLN A 66 -6.37 6.37 5.91
CA GLN A 66 -6.67 6.94 7.23
C GLN A 66 -7.77 8.00 7.21
N LYS A 67 -7.88 8.80 6.13
CA LYS A 67 -8.93 9.81 5.98
C LYS A 67 -10.31 9.17 5.72
N THR A 68 -10.35 8.03 5.04
CA THR A 68 -11.60 7.38 4.61
C THR A 68 -11.97 6.21 5.52
N ARG A 69 -12.97 6.40 6.39
CA ARG A 69 -13.43 5.38 7.35
C ARG A 69 -13.83 4.05 6.70
N GLU A 70 -14.45 4.10 5.53
CA GLU A 70 -14.83 2.90 4.78
C GLU A 70 -13.61 2.07 4.40
N LEU A 71 -12.58 2.70 3.82
CA LEU A 71 -11.33 2.01 3.47
C LEU A 71 -10.64 1.44 4.71
N TRP A 72 -10.57 2.21 5.79
CA TRP A 72 -10.02 1.75 7.07
C TRP A 72 -10.71 0.46 7.59
N ASN A 73 -12.04 0.40 7.49
CA ASN A 73 -12.81 -0.74 7.98
C ASN A 73 -12.67 -2.00 7.11
N ARG A 74 -12.22 -1.86 5.86
CA ARG A 74 -11.95 -2.99 4.95
C ARG A 74 -10.64 -3.71 5.27
N LEU A 75 -9.70 -3.05 5.95
CA LEU A 75 -8.43 -3.65 6.37
C LEU A 75 -8.65 -4.60 7.55
N SER A 76 -7.97 -5.74 7.49
CA SER A 76 -7.80 -6.66 8.63
C SER A 76 -7.05 -6.01 9.80
N LYS A 77 -7.10 -6.63 10.98
CA LYS A 77 -6.42 -6.11 12.19
C LYS A 77 -4.92 -5.97 12.01
N GLN A 78 -4.27 -6.91 11.34
CA GLN A 78 -2.83 -6.87 11.05
C GLN A 78 -2.50 -5.73 10.08
N GLU A 79 -3.28 -5.56 9.01
CA GLU A 79 -3.12 -4.47 8.04
C GLU A 79 -3.34 -3.10 8.69
N GLN A 80 -4.37 -2.96 9.54
CA GLN A 80 -4.59 -1.74 10.32
C GLN A 80 -3.38 -1.42 11.22
N LYS A 81 -2.82 -2.43 11.91
CA LYS A 81 -1.61 -2.23 12.74
C LYS A 81 -0.43 -1.76 11.90
N PHE A 82 -0.23 -2.35 10.73
CA PHE A 82 0.80 -1.93 9.77
C PHE A 82 0.56 -0.49 9.28
N ALA A 83 -0.66 -0.17 8.85
CA ALA A 83 -1.03 1.16 8.37
C ALA A 83 -0.80 2.26 9.42
N ARG A 84 -1.14 2.01 10.70
CA ARG A 84 -0.87 2.98 11.79
C ARG A 84 0.63 3.24 11.96
N ARG A 85 1.43 2.18 11.94
CA ARG A 85 2.88 2.29 12.09
C ARG A 85 3.48 3.04 10.90
N CYS A 86 3.15 2.62 9.68
CA CYS A 86 3.61 3.24 8.44
C CYS A 86 3.27 4.74 8.40
N ALA A 87 2.04 5.13 8.72
CA ALA A 87 1.65 6.54 8.77
C ALA A 87 2.43 7.33 9.83
N GLY A 88 2.66 6.73 11.00
CA GLY A 88 3.44 7.36 12.08
C GLY A 88 4.90 7.58 11.66
N ASP A 89 5.53 6.55 11.11
CA ASP A 89 6.92 6.59 10.66
C ASP A 89 7.10 7.60 9.52
N LEU A 90 6.20 7.59 8.51
CA LEU A 90 6.20 8.56 7.40
C LEU A 90 5.96 9.99 7.87
N LYS A 91 4.99 10.19 8.77
CA LYS A 91 4.71 11.51 9.36
C LYS A 91 5.94 12.05 10.07
N HIS A 92 6.55 11.24 10.94
CA HIS A 92 7.73 11.66 11.70
C HIS A 92 8.91 12.03 10.78
N HIS A 93 9.17 11.20 9.77
CA HIS A 93 10.24 11.46 8.81
C HIS A 93 10.00 12.75 8.01
N LEU A 94 8.76 12.99 7.58
CA LEU A 94 8.38 14.20 6.85
C LEU A 94 8.49 15.45 7.73
N GLU A 95 8.09 15.35 9.01
CA GLU A 95 8.21 16.42 9.99
C GLU A 95 9.68 16.81 10.24
N GLN A 96 10.54 15.83 10.45
CA GLN A 96 11.96 16.06 10.71
C GLN A 96 12.71 16.59 9.49
N SER A 97 12.42 16.06 8.30
CA SER A 97 13.21 16.36 7.10
C SER A 97 12.78 17.64 6.40
N VAL A 98 11.47 17.89 6.32
CA VAL A 98 10.91 18.96 5.46
C VAL A 98 10.07 19.93 6.27
N LEU A 99 9.02 19.44 6.96
CA LEU A 99 7.97 20.33 7.47
C LEU A 99 8.47 21.28 8.56
N SER A 100 9.36 20.83 9.45
CA SER A 100 9.95 21.71 10.49
C SER A 100 10.75 22.90 9.94
N LYS A 101 11.09 22.89 8.65
CA LYS A 101 11.81 23.97 7.95
C LYS A 101 10.87 24.89 7.18
N LEU A 102 9.59 24.55 7.06
CA LEU A 102 8.60 25.32 6.33
C LEU A 102 7.84 26.30 7.24
N PRO A 103 7.32 27.41 6.70
CA PRO A 103 6.41 28.31 7.42
C PRO A 103 5.18 27.57 7.94
N ASP A 104 4.63 28.02 9.07
CA ASP A 104 3.55 27.35 9.82
C ASP A 104 2.36 26.88 8.97
N GLN A 105 1.99 27.66 7.95
CA GLN A 105 0.91 27.36 7.01
C GLN A 105 1.15 26.12 6.10
N TYR A 106 2.38 25.59 6.05
CA TYR A 106 2.80 24.43 5.25
C TYR A 106 3.34 23.28 6.10
N GLN A 107 3.27 23.35 7.42
CA GLN A 107 3.85 22.34 8.32
C GLN A 107 3.00 21.06 8.45
N SER A 108 1.87 20.96 7.74
CA SER A 108 0.97 19.82 7.85
C SER A 108 1.29 18.74 6.80
N HIS A 109 1.48 17.50 7.26
CA HIS A 109 1.57 16.32 6.39
C HIS A 109 0.21 15.94 5.76
N LEU A 110 -0.88 16.51 6.27
CA LEU A 110 -2.25 16.14 5.89
C LEU A 110 -2.92 17.20 5.01
N ARG A 111 -2.49 18.46 5.14
CA ARG A 111 -2.97 19.62 4.38
C ARG A 111 -1.79 20.31 3.71
N GLN A 112 -1.81 20.36 2.38
CA GLN A 112 -0.73 20.97 1.60
C GLN A 112 -0.66 22.50 1.77
N SER A 113 -1.73 23.15 2.22
CA SER A 113 -1.75 24.55 2.64
C SER A 113 -2.97 24.81 3.53
N ALA A 114 -2.94 25.89 4.33
CA ALA A 114 -4.10 26.37 5.09
C ALA A 114 -5.29 26.76 4.19
N ALA A 115 -5.04 27.05 2.90
CA ALA A 115 -6.06 27.40 1.92
C ALA A 115 -6.67 26.18 1.18
N SER A 116 -6.18 24.96 1.45
CA SER A 116 -6.60 23.73 0.76
C SER A 116 -7.92 23.14 1.29
N GLU A 117 -8.82 23.96 1.85
CA GLU A 117 -10.20 23.57 2.16
C GLU A 117 -11.12 24.22 1.13
N GLU A 118 -11.50 23.43 0.12
CA GLU A 118 -12.85 23.31 -0.45
C GLU A 118 -13.07 21.85 -0.84
#